data_AF-A0A9W6F886-F1
#
_entry.id   AF-A0A9W6F886-F1
#
_cell.length_a   1.000
_cell.length_b   1.000
_cell.length_c   1.000
_cell.angle_alpha   90.00
_cell.angle_beta   90.00
_cell.angle_gamma   90.00
#
_symmetry.space_group_name_H-M   'P 1'
#
loop_
_entity.id
_entity.type
_entity.pdbx_description
1 polymer ?
#
loop_
_entity_poly.entity_id
_entity_poly.type
_entity_poly.pdbx_seq_one_letter_code
_entity_poly.pdbx_strand_id
1 'polypeptide(L)'
;MPAYVRWRHGILDRTQHDYQRHPTSLFYDDPQCQAVFRRAVATVIGRVNSLTGVPYVREPAILGWELANEPRCEGPGGDQLLQKWVASTADFVRELDPNHLVTVGLEGFYGPSTPELRAHNPYESASRHGADFAAIFAHPSLDFACIHLYPDQWSPLDSSAEQLASFIRSWITSHTMLCAGAKLRKPLVLSEFGKRNPNSYHGRDCACNLEREAAFREVLDCCRGLATKGGPLAGVCAWMLAARQYPDYDGYTLQLGQPAVAPEPTGPVQEPELELEPAAAAAAAEGCEACVSTPGGGVRPFGGDTAAQYPPQQVEEHAVQLLRQYGEAMARLCAGVAEEVAAPGNGRKEEGGAAPAPLSLSAAPTRREGGGLLRTMLCGCFGRPAGCGPAPA
;
A
#
# COMPACT_ATOMS: atom_id res chain seq x y z
N MET A 1 -4.25 -6.36 2.59
CA MET A 1 -3.83 -7.78 2.60
C MET A 1 -4.25 -8.54 3.86
N PRO A 2 -3.99 -8.08 5.09
CA PRO A 2 -4.35 -8.83 6.31
C PRO A 2 -5.84 -9.16 6.41
N ALA A 3 -6.73 -8.27 5.94
CA ALA A 3 -8.16 -8.51 5.94
C ALA A 3 -8.58 -9.77 5.16
N TYR A 4 -7.95 -10.07 4.02
CA TYR A 4 -8.24 -11.27 3.24
C TYR A 4 -7.88 -12.54 4.00
N VAL A 5 -6.71 -12.55 4.65
CA VAL A 5 -6.28 -13.64 5.54
C VAL A 5 -7.26 -13.81 6.70
N ARG A 6 -7.72 -12.70 7.30
CA ARG A 6 -8.73 -12.75 8.37
C ARG A 6 -10.04 -13.38 7.93
N TRP A 7 -10.59 -12.93 6.80
CA TRP A 7 -11.84 -13.47 6.27
C TRP A 7 -11.71 -14.95 5.92
N ARG A 8 -10.57 -15.34 5.33
CA ARG A 8 -10.28 -16.73 4.97
C ARG A 8 -10.17 -17.65 6.18
N HIS A 9 -9.51 -17.21 7.24
CA HIS A 9 -9.20 -18.02 8.42
C HIS A 9 -10.16 -17.77 9.60
N GLY A 10 -11.27 -17.05 9.39
CA GLY A 10 -12.28 -16.81 10.42
C GLY A 10 -11.79 -15.98 11.61
N ILE A 11 -10.80 -15.11 11.40
CA ILE A 11 -10.23 -14.30 12.49
C ILE A 11 -11.05 -13.02 12.63
N LEU A 12 -11.96 -13.02 13.60
CA LEU A 12 -12.96 -11.96 13.81
C LEU A 12 -12.41 -10.73 14.55
N ASP A 13 -11.31 -10.87 15.31
CA ASP A 13 -10.74 -9.82 16.14
C ASP A 13 -9.29 -9.47 15.75
N ARG A 14 -8.99 -8.16 15.67
CA ARG A 14 -7.64 -7.61 15.47
C ARG A 14 -6.72 -7.88 16.65
N THR A 15 -7.23 -8.05 17.86
CA THR A 15 -6.42 -8.31 19.07
C THR A 15 -5.93 -9.75 19.19
N GLN A 16 -6.58 -10.69 18.50
CA GLN A 16 -6.18 -12.10 18.43
C GLN A 16 -5.13 -12.37 17.34
N HIS A 17 -4.64 -11.33 16.64
CA HIS A 17 -3.59 -11.48 15.64
C HIS A 17 -2.24 -11.74 16.31
N ASP A 18 -1.91 -13.01 16.41
CA ASP A 18 -0.52 -13.41 16.47
C ASP A 18 0.08 -13.27 15.07
N TYR A 19 0.69 -12.11 14.76
CA TYR A 19 1.44 -11.90 13.52
C TYR A 19 2.54 -12.96 13.32
N GLN A 20 2.94 -13.70 14.37
CA GLN A 20 3.88 -14.80 14.27
C GLN A 20 3.22 -16.09 13.72
N ARG A 21 1.89 -16.24 13.79
CA ARG A 21 1.17 -17.43 13.30
C ARG A 21 0.65 -17.32 11.86
N HIS A 22 0.42 -16.10 11.37
CA HIS A 22 -0.11 -15.87 10.03
C HIS A 22 0.81 -14.95 9.24
N PRO A 23 1.86 -15.50 8.60
CA PRO A 23 2.82 -14.70 7.83
C PRO A 23 2.12 -13.96 6.68
N THR A 24 2.63 -12.80 6.29
CA THR A 24 2.10 -12.03 5.15
C THR A 24 2.08 -12.85 3.85
N SER A 25 2.94 -13.87 3.76
CA SER A 25 2.93 -14.90 2.71
C SER A 25 1.57 -15.57 2.48
N LEU A 26 0.73 -15.73 3.51
CA LEU A 26 -0.59 -16.37 3.38
C LEU A 26 -1.51 -15.61 2.44
N PHE A 27 -1.45 -14.28 2.42
CA PHE A 27 -2.24 -13.51 1.45
C PHE A 27 -1.84 -13.89 0.02
N TYR A 28 -0.54 -13.98 -0.24
CA TYR A 28 0.01 -14.18 -1.57
C TYR A 28 -0.15 -15.63 -2.07
N ASP A 29 -0.07 -16.62 -1.18
CA ASP A 29 -0.07 -18.05 -1.53
C ASP A 29 -1.44 -18.73 -1.42
N ASP A 30 -2.34 -18.27 -0.53
CA ASP A 30 -3.68 -18.88 -0.37
C ASP A 30 -4.57 -18.58 -1.60
N PRO A 31 -5.02 -19.59 -2.37
CA PRO A 31 -5.81 -19.37 -3.58
C PRO A 31 -7.15 -18.69 -3.33
N GLN A 32 -7.76 -18.87 -2.16
CA GLN A 32 -9.02 -18.22 -1.82
C GLN A 32 -8.80 -16.74 -1.47
N CYS A 33 -7.72 -16.40 -0.76
CA CYS A 33 -7.32 -15.00 -0.57
C CYS A 33 -7.14 -14.30 -1.93
N GLN A 34 -6.43 -14.94 -2.85
CA GLN A 34 -6.23 -14.42 -4.20
C GLN A 34 -7.52 -14.31 -5.01
N ALA A 35 -8.42 -15.29 -4.92
CA ALA A 35 -9.71 -15.24 -5.62
C ALA A 35 -10.59 -14.09 -5.12
N VAL A 36 -10.65 -13.85 -3.80
CA VAL A 36 -11.42 -12.73 -3.23
C VAL A 36 -10.79 -11.39 -3.62
N PHE A 37 -9.46 -11.28 -3.58
CA PHE A 37 -8.75 -10.09 -4.03
C PHE A 37 -8.99 -9.78 -5.52
N ARG A 38 -8.80 -10.77 -6.41
CA ARG A 38 -9.03 -10.58 -7.85
C ARG A 38 -10.47 -10.22 -8.18
N ARG A 39 -11.45 -10.74 -7.42
CA ARG A 39 -12.84 -10.30 -7.55
C ARG A 39 -13.03 -8.84 -7.20
N ALA A 40 -12.42 -8.37 -6.10
CA ALA A 40 -12.49 -6.97 -5.72
C ALA A 40 -11.86 -6.07 -6.79
N VAL A 41 -10.70 -6.46 -7.33
CA VAL A 41 -10.05 -5.79 -8.46
C VAL A 41 -10.97 -5.71 -9.67
N ALA A 42 -11.50 -6.85 -10.14
CA ALA A 42 -12.40 -6.88 -11.30
C ALA A 42 -13.69 -6.07 -11.08
N THR A 43 -14.18 -6.01 -9.84
CA THR A 43 -15.36 -5.20 -9.48
C THR A 43 -15.08 -3.71 -9.62
N VAL A 44 -13.90 -3.24 -9.18
CA VAL A 44 -13.51 -1.83 -9.29
C VAL A 44 -13.23 -1.47 -10.75
N ILE A 45 -12.42 -2.26 -11.45
CA ILE A 45 -12.05 -1.98 -12.85
C ILE A 45 -13.28 -2.04 -13.77
N GLY A 46 -14.15 -3.03 -13.60
CA GLY A 46 -15.37 -3.19 -14.39
C GLY A 46 -16.51 -2.22 -14.02
N ARG A 47 -16.29 -1.30 -13.07
CA ARG A 47 -17.32 -0.35 -12.63
C ARG A 47 -17.66 0.65 -13.73
N VAL A 48 -18.95 0.94 -13.88
CA VAL A 48 -19.42 2.13 -14.61
C VAL A 48 -19.67 3.25 -13.61
N ASN A 49 -19.08 4.41 -13.87
CA ASN A 49 -19.29 5.60 -13.07
C ASN A 49 -20.79 5.97 -13.12
N SER A 50 -21.48 5.94 -11.99
CA SER A 50 -22.91 6.24 -11.93
C SER A 50 -23.26 7.72 -12.17
N LEU A 51 -22.27 8.61 -12.13
CA LEU A 51 -22.45 10.04 -12.39
C LEU A 51 -22.20 10.39 -13.86
N THR A 52 -21.11 9.87 -14.44
CA THR A 52 -20.72 10.19 -15.83
C THR A 52 -21.24 9.17 -16.85
N GLY A 53 -21.64 7.97 -16.41
CA GLY A 53 -21.98 6.84 -17.27
C GLY A 53 -20.77 6.19 -17.95
N VAL A 54 -19.55 6.66 -17.68
CA VAL A 54 -18.31 6.18 -18.31
C VAL A 54 -17.80 4.94 -17.56
N PRO A 55 -17.54 3.81 -18.24
CA PRO A 55 -16.83 2.68 -17.65
C PRO A 55 -15.44 3.09 -17.18
N TYR A 56 -15.00 2.65 -16.01
CA TYR A 56 -13.68 3.00 -15.46
C TYR A 56 -12.54 2.61 -16.41
N VAL A 57 -12.67 1.51 -17.15
CA VAL A 57 -11.72 1.12 -18.21
C VAL A 57 -11.60 2.11 -19.39
N ARG A 58 -12.47 3.13 -19.46
CA ARG A 58 -12.43 4.22 -20.46
C ARG A 58 -12.41 5.61 -19.82
N GLU A 59 -12.21 5.72 -18.51
CA GLU A 59 -12.28 6.98 -17.78
C GLU A 59 -10.92 7.69 -17.77
N PRO A 60 -10.68 8.72 -18.62
CA PRO A 60 -9.38 9.37 -18.71
C PRO A 60 -8.96 10.12 -17.44
N ALA A 61 -9.88 10.33 -16.49
CA ALA A 61 -9.54 10.86 -15.17
C ALA A 61 -8.72 9.87 -14.32
N ILE A 62 -8.73 8.57 -14.65
CA ILE A 62 -7.90 7.56 -14.02
C ILE A 62 -6.56 7.52 -14.78
N LEU A 63 -5.45 7.77 -14.11
CA LEU A 63 -4.12 7.64 -14.73
C LEU A 63 -3.72 6.17 -14.88
N GLY A 64 -3.98 5.37 -13.86
CA GLY A 64 -3.54 3.99 -13.78
C GLY A 64 -4.00 3.26 -12.53
N TRP A 65 -3.72 1.96 -12.50
CA TRP A 65 -4.02 1.04 -11.42
C TRP A 65 -2.75 0.70 -10.63
N GLU A 66 -2.81 0.88 -9.32
CA GLU A 66 -1.78 0.40 -8.40
C GLU A 66 -2.23 -0.90 -7.74
N LEU A 67 -1.44 -1.98 -7.87
CA LEU A 67 -1.84 -3.31 -7.39
C LEU A 67 -2.03 -3.36 -5.88
N ALA A 68 -1.15 -2.68 -5.15
CA ALA A 68 -1.17 -2.55 -3.70
C ALA A 68 -0.20 -1.47 -3.24
N ASN A 69 -0.56 -0.82 -2.14
CA ASN A 69 0.33 0.06 -1.38
C ASN A 69 1.32 -0.77 -0.54
N GLU A 70 2.60 -0.44 -0.63
CA GLU A 70 3.74 -0.98 0.14
C GLU A 70 3.68 -2.50 0.39
N PRO A 71 3.52 -3.35 -0.65
CA PRO A 71 3.43 -4.78 -0.43
C PRO A 71 4.78 -5.34 0.02
N ARG A 72 4.78 -6.06 1.14
CA ARG A 72 5.94 -6.75 1.73
C ARG A 72 5.64 -8.22 1.98
N CYS A 73 6.62 -9.08 1.72
CA CYS A 73 6.53 -10.51 2.02
C CYS A 73 7.82 -10.97 2.72
N GLU A 74 7.82 -10.91 4.04
CA GLU A 74 8.99 -11.27 4.84
C GLU A 74 9.15 -12.79 4.98
N GLY A 75 10.39 -13.23 5.23
CA GLY A 75 10.74 -14.62 5.48
C GLY A 75 11.29 -15.36 4.26
N PRO A 76 11.73 -16.62 4.44
CA PRO A 76 12.32 -17.41 3.36
C PRO A 76 11.37 -17.56 2.17
N GLY A 77 11.84 -17.23 0.98
CA GLY A 77 11.06 -17.33 -0.26
C GLY A 77 10.11 -16.16 -0.53
N GLY A 78 10.06 -15.17 0.37
CA GLY A 78 9.09 -14.09 0.29
C GLY A 78 9.29 -13.17 -0.92
N ASP A 79 10.53 -12.98 -1.36
CA ASP A 79 10.86 -12.21 -2.57
C ASP A 79 10.35 -12.87 -3.84
N GLN A 80 10.55 -14.18 -4.01
CA GLN A 80 10.00 -14.89 -5.17
C GLN A 80 8.46 -14.94 -5.12
N LEU A 81 7.88 -15.10 -3.92
CA LEU A 81 6.43 -15.13 -3.76
C LEU A 81 5.80 -13.78 -4.11
N LEU A 82 6.36 -12.67 -3.62
CA LEU A 82 5.89 -11.33 -3.95
C LEU A 82 6.06 -11.04 -5.44
N GLN A 83 7.22 -11.35 -6.03
CA GLN A 83 7.44 -11.15 -7.46
C GLN A 83 6.44 -11.91 -8.33
N LYS A 84 6.18 -13.19 -8.01
CA LYS A 84 5.19 -14.02 -8.71
C LYS A 84 3.77 -13.45 -8.56
N TRP A 85 3.42 -12.99 -7.36
CA TRP A 85 2.14 -12.37 -7.10
C TRP A 85 1.96 -11.08 -7.91
N VAL A 86 2.96 -10.20 -7.92
CA VAL A 86 2.92 -8.96 -8.71
C VAL A 86 2.78 -9.26 -10.20
N ALA A 87 3.59 -10.16 -10.75
CA ALA A 87 3.53 -10.54 -12.16
C ALA A 87 2.12 -11.02 -12.56
N SER A 88 1.61 -12.03 -11.86
CA SER A 88 0.28 -12.60 -12.15
C SER A 88 -0.88 -11.63 -11.90
N THR A 89 -0.71 -10.64 -11.02
CA THR A 89 -1.74 -9.64 -10.74
C THR A 89 -1.69 -8.51 -11.77
N ALA A 90 -0.51 -8.08 -12.19
CA ALA A 90 -0.34 -7.10 -13.26
C ALA A 90 -0.92 -7.60 -14.59
N ASP A 91 -0.66 -8.86 -14.95
CA ASP A 91 -1.24 -9.48 -16.15
C ASP A 91 -2.76 -9.53 -16.10
N PHE A 92 -3.33 -9.92 -14.96
CA PHE A 92 -4.77 -9.93 -14.78
C PHE A 92 -5.40 -8.54 -14.86
N VAL A 93 -4.77 -7.51 -14.29
CA VAL A 93 -5.23 -6.13 -14.45
C VAL A 93 -5.16 -5.70 -15.92
N ARG A 94 -4.09 -6.05 -16.63
CA ARG A 94 -3.92 -5.75 -18.06
C ARG A 94 -4.98 -6.43 -18.94
N GLU A 95 -5.35 -7.66 -18.61
CA GLU A 95 -6.43 -8.40 -19.30
C GLU A 95 -7.79 -7.72 -19.11
N LEU A 96 -8.06 -7.17 -17.92
CA LEU A 96 -9.30 -6.44 -17.63
C LEU A 96 -9.32 -5.03 -18.23
N ASP A 97 -8.17 -4.36 -18.24
CA ASP A 97 -8.01 -2.98 -18.69
C ASP A 97 -6.73 -2.81 -19.53
N PRO A 98 -6.85 -2.87 -20.86
CA PRO A 98 -5.71 -2.64 -21.75
C PRO A 98 -5.36 -1.16 -21.93
N ASN A 99 -6.16 -0.21 -21.39
CA ASN A 99 -6.05 1.22 -21.70
C ASN A 99 -5.21 1.98 -20.66
N HIS A 100 -5.42 1.71 -19.37
CA HIS A 100 -4.78 2.45 -18.30
C HIS A 100 -3.36 1.95 -17.98
N LEU A 101 -2.58 2.81 -17.33
CA LEU A 101 -1.27 2.40 -16.81
C LEU A 101 -1.43 1.43 -15.63
N VAL A 102 -0.44 0.58 -15.39
CA VAL A 102 -0.41 -0.37 -14.28
C VAL A 102 0.94 -0.24 -13.56
N THR A 103 0.89 -0.17 -12.23
CA THR A 103 2.08 -0.16 -11.37
C THR A 103 1.82 -0.95 -10.09
N VAL A 104 2.86 -1.12 -9.27
CA VAL A 104 2.76 -1.59 -7.89
C VAL A 104 3.41 -0.53 -6.98
N GLY A 105 2.76 -0.20 -5.86
CA GLY A 105 3.22 0.84 -4.93
C GLY A 105 4.36 0.34 -4.06
N LEU A 106 5.50 -0.01 -4.66
CA LEU A 106 6.68 -0.43 -3.91
C LEU A 106 7.35 0.77 -3.24
N GLU A 107 7.86 0.54 -2.04
CA GLU A 107 8.72 1.50 -1.37
C GLU A 107 10.04 1.70 -2.10
N GLY A 108 10.56 0.65 -2.75
CA GLY A 108 11.76 0.72 -3.58
C GLY A 108 12.93 -0.16 -3.12
N PHE A 109 12.79 -0.99 -2.09
CA PHE A 109 13.93 -1.76 -1.57
C PHE A 109 14.63 -2.62 -2.63
N TYR A 110 15.96 -2.50 -2.68
CA TYR A 110 16.80 -3.32 -3.55
C TYR A 110 16.96 -4.72 -2.98
N GLY A 111 16.69 -5.72 -3.83
CA GLY A 111 16.69 -7.13 -3.48
C GLY A 111 17.89 -7.91 -4.05
N PRO A 112 17.79 -9.24 -4.14
CA PRO A 112 18.84 -10.12 -4.67
C PRO A 112 19.22 -9.93 -6.14
N SER A 113 18.38 -9.31 -6.97
CA SER A 113 18.69 -9.10 -8.38
C SER A 113 19.64 -7.92 -8.67
N THR A 114 19.88 -7.07 -7.68
CA THR A 114 20.81 -5.92 -7.72
C THR A 114 21.57 -5.80 -6.38
N PRO A 115 22.38 -6.80 -5.99
CA PRO A 115 23.09 -6.79 -4.71
C PRO A 115 24.01 -5.56 -4.55
N GLU A 116 24.57 -5.06 -5.65
CA GLU A 116 25.40 -3.86 -5.71
C GLU A 116 24.68 -2.58 -5.31
N LEU A 117 23.35 -2.52 -5.49
CA LEU A 117 22.54 -1.35 -5.14
C LEU A 117 22.02 -1.39 -3.70
N ARG A 118 22.21 -2.50 -2.97
CA ARG A 118 21.75 -2.63 -1.58
C ARG A 118 22.36 -1.61 -0.63
N ALA A 119 23.52 -1.04 -0.96
CA ALA A 119 24.13 0.04 -0.18
C ALA A 119 23.29 1.33 -0.17
N HIS A 120 22.34 1.48 -1.10
CA HIS A 120 21.39 2.59 -1.14
C HIS A 120 20.15 2.33 -0.27
N ASN A 121 19.91 1.10 0.18
CA ASN A 121 18.80 0.81 1.07
C ASN A 121 18.95 1.59 2.40
N PRO A 122 17.85 2.03 3.01
CA PRO A 122 17.92 2.87 4.21
C PRO A 122 18.48 2.16 5.45
N TYR A 123 18.36 0.83 5.52
CA TYR A 123 18.85 0.02 6.63
C TYR A 123 19.17 -1.41 6.16
N GLU A 124 20.03 -2.11 6.91
CA GLU A 124 20.58 -3.42 6.52
C GLU A 124 19.50 -4.47 6.24
N SER A 125 18.44 -4.49 7.07
CA SER A 125 17.34 -5.44 6.92
C SER A 125 16.30 -5.07 5.87
N ALA A 126 16.42 -3.93 5.17
CA ALA A 126 15.42 -3.49 4.19
C ALA A 126 15.20 -4.52 3.06
N SER A 127 16.29 -5.17 2.64
CA SER A 127 16.25 -6.26 1.65
C SER A 127 15.47 -7.51 2.12
N ARG A 128 15.17 -7.62 3.42
CA ARG A 128 14.42 -8.74 4.01
C ARG A 128 12.90 -8.52 4.00
N HIS A 129 12.42 -7.35 3.59
CA HIS A 129 10.98 -7.08 3.40
C HIS A 129 10.37 -7.82 2.20
N GLY A 130 11.18 -8.56 1.43
CA GLY A 130 10.72 -9.37 0.30
C GLY A 130 10.44 -8.60 -0.97
N ALA A 131 10.66 -7.29 -1.00
CA ALA A 131 10.64 -6.53 -2.25
C ALA A 131 12.00 -6.61 -2.96
N ASP A 132 11.97 -6.93 -4.25
CA ASP A 132 13.10 -6.76 -5.16
C ASP A 132 12.69 -5.80 -6.28
N PHE A 133 12.97 -4.51 -6.08
CA PHE A 133 12.55 -3.43 -6.98
C PHE A 133 12.87 -3.72 -8.45
N ALA A 134 14.11 -4.11 -8.75
CA ALA A 134 14.55 -4.30 -10.12
C ALA A 134 13.92 -5.54 -10.77
N ALA A 135 13.79 -6.64 -10.02
CA ALA A 135 13.17 -7.86 -10.54
C ALA A 135 11.67 -7.71 -10.77
N ILE A 136 10.98 -6.96 -9.90
CA ILE A 136 9.54 -6.70 -10.01
C ILE A 136 9.25 -5.77 -11.18
N PHE A 137 9.88 -4.59 -11.22
CA PHE A 137 9.64 -3.62 -12.30
C PHE A 137 10.25 -4.02 -13.64
N ALA A 138 10.98 -5.14 -13.76
CA ALA A 138 11.33 -5.70 -15.07
C ALA A 138 10.11 -6.31 -15.81
N HIS A 139 9.01 -6.58 -15.11
CA HIS A 139 7.82 -7.20 -15.69
C HIS A 139 7.11 -6.29 -16.71
N PRO A 140 6.79 -6.74 -17.94
CA PRO A 140 6.29 -5.88 -19.01
C PRO A 140 4.92 -5.26 -18.74
N SER A 141 4.07 -5.92 -17.95
CA SER A 141 2.72 -5.41 -17.65
C SER A 141 2.70 -4.25 -16.66
N LEU A 142 3.83 -3.92 -16.02
CA LEU A 142 4.00 -2.71 -15.20
C LEU A 142 4.56 -1.57 -16.07
N ASP A 143 3.89 -0.44 -16.21
CA ASP A 143 4.29 0.61 -17.15
C ASP A 143 5.32 1.57 -16.59
N PHE A 144 5.29 1.82 -15.28
CA PHE A 144 6.22 2.71 -14.59
C PHE A 144 6.61 2.14 -13.22
N ALA A 145 7.73 2.63 -12.71
CA ALA A 145 8.24 2.27 -11.40
C ALA A 145 7.80 3.28 -10.34
N CYS A 146 7.55 2.79 -9.12
CA CYS A 146 7.22 3.60 -7.96
C CYS A 146 8.27 3.39 -6.86
N ILE A 147 8.59 4.47 -6.16
CA ILE A 147 9.38 4.46 -4.92
C ILE A 147 8.74 5.36 -3.89
N HIS A 148 8.94 5.03 -2.61
CA HIS A 148 8.53 5.83 -1.47
C HIS A 148 9.77 6.38 -0.73
N LEU A 149 9.59 7.36 0.14
CA LEU A 149 10.69 7.96 0.90
C LEU A 149 10.25 8.53 2.26
N TYR A 150 10.67 7.87 3.34
CA TYR A 150 10.41 8.28 4.72
C TYR A 150 11.71 8.36 5.55
N PRO A 151 12.51 9.42 5.39
CA PRO A 151 13.84 9.51 5.99
C PRO A 151 13.81 9.47 7.53
N ASP A 152 12.74 9.95 8.17
CA ASP A 152 12.59 9.92 9.63
C ASP A 152 12.15 8.57 10.20
N GLN A 153 11.42 7.77 9.43
CA GLN A 153 11.05 6.41 9.84
C GLN A 153 12.18 5.41 9.60
N TRP A 154 12.93 5.62 8.52
CA TRP A 154 13.87 4.61 8.03
C TRP A 154 15.30 4.84 8.50
N SER A 155 15.67 6.05 8.91
CA SER A 155 17.01 6.34 9.39
C SER A 155 17.09 6.29 10.92
N PRO A 156 18.27 6.01 11.51
CA PRO A 156 18.47 6.13 12.95
C PRO A 156 18.02 7.50 13.48
N LEU A 157 17.40 7.52 14.67
CA LEU A 157 16.85 8.74 15.26
C LEU A 157 17.89 9.84 15.47
N ASP A 158 19.15 9.45 15.72
CA ASP A 158 20.30 10.33 15.93
C ASP A 158 21.03 10.73 14.64
N SER A 159 20.48 10.40 13.46
CA SER A 159 21.02 10.84 12.18
C SER A 159 21.05 12.38 12.10
N SER A 160 22.17 12.95 11.69
CA SER A 160 22.29 14.38 11.41
C SER A 160 21.50 14.81 10.17
N ALA A 161 21.22 16.11 10.07
CA ALA A 161 20.61 16.72 8.88
C ALA A 161 21.30 16.31 7.57
N GLU A 162 22.64 16.33 7.54
CA GLU A 162 23.40 15.98 6.34
C GLU A 162 23.32 14.49 6.00
N GLN A 163 23.30 13.60 7.01
CA GLN A 163 23.12 12.17 6.76
C GLN A 163 21.76 11.88 6.13
N LEU A 164 20.70 12.53 6.61
CA LEU A 164 19.36 12.41 6.03
C LEU A 164 19.29 13.00 4.62
N ALA A 165 19.87 14.18 4.39
CA ALA A 165 19.90 14.80 3.06
C ALA A 165 20.69 13.94 2.06
N SER A 166 21.84 13.40 2.48
CA SER A 166 22.65 12.46 1.68
C SER A 166 21.87 11.19 1.35
N PHE A 167 21.16 10.61 2.31
CA PHE A 167 20.29 9.46 2.07
C PHE A 167 19.18 9.78 1.05
N ILE A 168 18.47 10.90 1.20
CA ILE A 168 17.42 11.37 0.27
C ILE A 168 17.97 11.42 -1.16
N ARG A 169 19.10 12.11 -1.38
CA ARG A 169 19.72 12.23 -2.71
C ARG A 169 20.15 10.89 -3.26
N SER A 170 20.79 10.06 -2.43
CA SER A 170 21.28 8.72 -2.78
C SER A 170 20.13 7.80 -3.22
N TRP A 171 19.03 7.81 -2.46
CA TRP A 171 17.84 7.00 -2.74
C TRP A 171 17.18 7.38 -4.06
N ILE A 172 16.89 8.67 -4.27
CA ILE A 172 16.22 9.15 -5.49
C ILE A 172 17.13 8.94 -6.72
N THR A 173 18.42 9.25 -6.59
CA THR A 173 19.37 9.17 -7.71
C THR A 173 19.61 7.72 -8.14
N SER A 174 19.82 6.80 -7.20
CA SER A 174 20.05 5.38 -7.52
C SER A 174 18.88 4.75 -8.28
N HIS A 175 17.65 5.02 -7.84
CA HIS A 175 16.44 4.55 -8.53
C HIS A 175 16.28 5.19 -9.91
N THR A 176 16.53 6.49 -10.00
CA THR A 176 16.47 7.20 -11.28
C THR A 176 17.49 6.62 -12.27
N MET A 177 18.71 6.33 -11.83
CA MET A 177 19.74 5.72 -12.68
C MET A 177 19.37 4.31 -13.14
N LEU A 178 18.83 3.48 -12.25
CA LEU A 178 18.39 2.13 -12.61
C LEU A 178 17.23 2.16 -13.62
N CYS A 179 16.25 3.04 -13.41
CA CYS A 179 15.11 3.23 -14.33
C CYS A 179 15.54 3.78 -15.70
N ALA A 180 16.58 4.61 -15.75
CA ALA A 180 17.15 5.12 -16.99
C ALA A 180 17.96 4.06 -17.75
N GLY A 181 18.56 3.12 -17.00
CA GLY A 181 19.41 2.08 -17.54
C GLY A 181 18.67 1.03 -18.35
N ALA A 182 19.42 0.29 -19.17
CA ALA A 182 18.88 -0.76 -20.05
C ALA A 182 18.12 -1.88 -19.31
N LYS A 183 18.34 -2.03 -18.00
CA LYS A 183 17.70 -3.06 -17.17
C LYS A 183 16.20 -2.85 -16.99
N LEU A 184 15.75 -1.58 -16.88
CA LEU A 184 14.32 -1.26 -16.69
C LEU A 184 13.76 -0.43 -17.83
N ARG A 185 14.40 0.71 -18.17
CA ARG A 185 13.91 1.68 -19.17
C ARG A 185 12.44 2.09 -18.94
N LYS A 186 12.10 2.41 -17.69
CA LYS A 186 10.74 2.79 -17.29
C LYS A 186 10.71 4.19 -16.68
N PRO A 187 9.62 4.95 -16.83
CA PRO A 187 9.39 6.14 -16.01
C PRO A 187 9.42 5.78 -14.52
N LEU A 188 9.85 6.72 -13.69
CA LEU A 188 9.91 6.60 -12.23
C LEU A 188 9.03 7.67 -11.60
N VAL A 189 8.20 7.28 -10.63
CA VAL A 189 7.41 8.19 -9.81
C VAL A 189 7.83 8.01 -8.35
N LEU A 190 8.18 9.12 -7.69
CA LEU A 190 8.27 9.15 -6.23
C LEU A 190 6.83 9.30 -5.70
N SER A 191 6.12 8.18 -5.57
CA SER A 191 4.67 8.15 -5.33
C SER A 191 4.28 8.49 -3.91
N GLU A 192 5.20 8.37 -2.96
CA GLU A 192 5.02 8.84 -1.59
C GLU A 192 6.33 9.40 -1.04
N PHE A 193 6.30 10.58 -0.42
CA PHE A 193 7.37 11.02 0.47
C PHE A 193 6.82 11.88 1.60
N GLY A 194 7.47 11.81 2.75
CA GLY A 194 7.04 12.59 3.91
C GLY A 194 8.13 12.80 4.94
N LYS A 195 7.95 13.83 5.74
CA LYS A 195 8.69 14.09 6.98
C LYS A 195 7.66 14.51 8.03
N ARG A 196 7.68 13.90 9.23
CA ARG A 196 6.71 14.25 10.27
C ARG A 196 6.90 15.68 10.73
N ASN A 197 5.80 16.30 11.13
CA ASN A 197 5.78 17.57 11.81
C ASN A 197 6.30 17.39 13.25
N PRO A 198 7.39 18.06 13.66
CA PRO A 198 7.92 17.94 15.02
C PRO A 198 6.92 18.31 16.11
N ASN A 199 5.95 19.17 15.78
CA ASN A 199 4.89 19.61 16.69
C ASN A 199 3.68 18.66 16.74
N SER A 200 3.67 17.58 15.95
CA SER A 200 2.61 16.57 15.99
C SER A 200 2.84 15.57 17.13
N TYR A 201 1.76 14.86 17.52
CA TYR A 201 1.82 13.83 18.55
C TYR A 201 2.87 12.74 18.24
N HIS A 202 3.07 12.42 16.96
CA HIS A 202 4.01 11.39 16.46
C HIS A 202 5.36 11.92 15.96
N GLY A 203 5.58 13.24 15.98
CA GLY A 203 6.78 13.85 15.38
C GLY A 203 7.83 14.36 16.37
N ARG A 204 7.55 14.34 17.68
CA ARG A 204 8.52 14.83 18.69
C ARG A 204 9.88 14.13 18.61
N ASP A 205 9.91 12.84 18.26
CA ASP A 205 11.15 12.05 18.19
C ASP A 205 11.99 12.36 16.94
N CYS A 206 11.45 13.08 15.96
CA CYS A 206 12.15 13.43 14.72
C CYS A 206 12.44 14.94 14.59
N ALA A 207 12.21 15.70 15.66
CA ALA A 207 12.40 17.16 15.70
C ALA A 207 13.87 17.59 15.70
N CYS A 208 14.79 16.69 16.03
CA CYS A 208 16.20 17.02 16.22
C CYS A 208 17.09 16.81 14.97
N ASN A 209 16.61 16.14 13.92
CA ASN A 209 17.48 15.70 12.83
C ASN A 209 17.47 16.62 11.60
N LEU A 210 16.33 16.75 10.91
CA LEU A 210 16.16 17.59 9.72
C LEU A 210 14.77 18.21 9.75
N GLU A 211 14.73 19.54 9.63
CA GLU A 211 13.48 20.30 9.59
C GLU A 211 12.60 19.86 8.42
N ARG A 212 11.28 19.83 8.66
CA ARG A 212 10.30 19.33 7.69
C ARG A 212 10.39 20.04 6.34
N GLU A 213 10.43 21.37 6.36
CA GLU A 213 10.56 22.17 5.13
C GLU A 213 11.90 21.93 4.42
N ALA A 214 12.98 21.72 5.18
CA ALA A 214 14.29 21.42 4.59
C ALA A 214 14.30 20.05 3.91
N ALA A 215 13.68 19.04 4.52
CA ALA A 215 13.51 17.72 3.90
C ALA A 215 12.69 17.78 2.61
N PHE A 216 11.58 18.53 2.62
CA PHE A 216 10.75 18.74 1.41
C PHE A 216 11.55 19.45 0.31
N ARG A 217 12.30 20.49 0.66
CA ARG A 217 13.17 21.19 -0.29
C ARG A 217 14.21 20.25 -0.91
N GLU A 218 14.86 19.43 -0.09
CA GLU A 218 15.87 18.47 -0.56
C GLU A 218 15.29 17.47 -1.58
N VAL A 219 14.13 16.89 -1.27
CA VAL A 219 13.42 15.97 -2.17
C VAL A 219 13.05 16.67 -3.48
N LEU A 220 12.36 17.80 -3.39
CA LEU A 220 11.83 18.50 -4.58
C LEU A 220 12.95 19.07 -5.46
N ASP A 221 14.02 19.60 -4.87
CA ASP A 221 15.17 20.10 -5.63
C ASP A 221 15.95 18.95 -6.30
N CYS A 222 16.14 17.82 -5.62
CA CYS A 222 16.73 16.61 -6.20
C CYS A 222 15.89 16.10 -7.39
N CYS A 223 14.59 15.94 -7.18
CA CYS A 223 13.65 15.50 -8.22
C CYS A 223 13.65 16.47 -9.42
N ARG A 224 13.54 17.77 -9.18
CA ARG A 224 13.57 18.79 -10.24
C ARG A 224 14.89 18.75 -11.01
N GLY A 225 16.01 18.63 -10.32
CA GLY A 225 17.35 18.54 -10.92
C GLY A 225 17.53 17.31 -11.83
N LEU A 226 16.90 16.18 -11.49
CA LEU A 226 16.93 14.95 -12.30
C LEU A 226 15.96 15.02 -13.49
N ALA A 227 14.74 15.53 -13.26
CA ALA A 227 13.72 15.67 -14.30
C ALA A 227 14.17 16.66 -15.40
N THR A 228 14.76 17.80 -15.02
CA THR A 228 15.25 18.82 -15.97
C THR A 228 16.41 18.34 -16.85
N LYS A 229 17.12 17.28 -16.44
CA LYS A 229 18.16 16.63 -17.26
C LYS A 229 17.59 15.63 -18.28
N GLY A 230 16.27 15.48 -18.36
CA GLY A 230 15.60 14.53 -19.25
C GLY A 230 15.67 13.07 -18.77
N GLY A 231 15.86 12.86 -17.47
CA GLY A 231 15.86 11.53 -16.86
C GLY A 231 14.45 10.90 -16.78
N PRO A 232 14.34 9.65 -16.30
CA PRO A 232 13.07 8.91 -16.25
C PRO A 232 12.11 9.39 -15.15
N LEU A 233 12.52 10.32 -14.28
CA LEU A 233 11.67 10.79 -13.19
C LEU A 233 10.50 11.60 -13.74
N ALA A 234 9.29 11.06 -13.57
CA ALA A 234 8.06 11.54 -14.20
C ALA A 234 7.05 12.14 -13.20
N GLY A 235 7.26 11.98 -11.90
CA GLY A 235 6.34 12.52 -10.89
C GLY A 235 6.88 12.45 -9.46
N VAL A 236 6.29 13.29 -8.59
CA VAL A 236 6.56 13.31 -7.15
C VAL A 236 5.27 13.67 -6.39
N CYS A 237 4.94 12.88 -5.38
CA CYS A 237 3.69 12.96 -4.62
C CYS A 237 3.98 12.97 -3.12
N ALA A 238 3.54 14.02 -2.42
CA ALA A 238 3.75 14.15 -0.98
C ALA A 238 2.67 13.41 -0.19
N TRP A 239 3.09 12.69 0.84
CA TRP A 239 2.23 12.12 1.87
C TRP A 239 2.10 13.12 3.05
N MET A 240 0.90 13.60 3.41
CA MET A 240 -0.35 13.54 2.65
C MET A 240 -1.07 14.87 2.69
N LEU A 241 -1.80 15.17 1.60
CA LEU A 241 -2.61 16.37 1.51
C LEU A 241 -3.98 16.12 2.16
N ALA A 242 -4.41 17.03 3.02
CA ALA A 242 -5.74 16.95 3.61
C ALA A 242 -6.44 18.31 3.64
N ALA A 243 -7.78 18.26 3.70
CA ALA A 243 -8.59 19.41 4.03
C ALA A 243 -8.24 19.93 5.43
N ARG A 244 -8.43 21.23 5.65
CA ARG A 244 -8.03 21.91 6.89
C ARG A 244 -8.62 21.30 8.17
N GLN A 245 -9.84 20.78 8.09
CA GLN A 245 -10.55 20.20 9.24
C GLN A 245 -10.08 18.77 9.54
N TYR A 246 -9.27 18.17 8.67
CA TYR A 246 -8.78 16.82 8.86
C TYR A 246 -7.71 16.81 9.97
N PRO A 247 -7.93 16.07 11.07
CA PRO A 247 -6.94 15.95 12.13
C PRO A 247 -5.66 15.29 11.61
N ASP A 248 -4.52 15.74 12.13
CA ASP A 248 -3.25 15.09 11.82
C ASP A 248 -3.10 13.81 12.65
N TYR A 249 -3.37 12.66 12.02
CA TYR A 249 -3.35 11.35 12.68
C TYR A 249 -1.98 10.69 12.73
N ASP A 250 -1.10 10.99 11.77
CA ASP A 250 0.16 10.28 11.56
C ASP A 250 1.39 11.21 11.62
N GLY A 251 1.17 12.52 11.75
CA GLY A 251 2.22 13.53 11.80
C GLY A 251 2.68 14.03 10.43
N TYR A 252 2.16 13.49 9.32
CA TYR A 252 2.57 13.83 7.96
C TYR A 252 1.57 14.73 7.23
N THR A 253 0.50 15.16 7.88
CA THR A 253 -0.53 15.94 7.19
C THR A 253 0.01 17.29 6.70
N LEU A 254 -0.28 17.62 5.44
CA LEU A 254 -0.15 18.93 4.81
C LEU A 254 -1.56 19.49 4.66
N GLN A 255 -1.87 20.57 5.38
CA GLN A 255 -3.21 21.17 5.31
C GLN A 255 -3.31 22.19 4.18
N LEU A 256 -4.38 22.10 3.38
CA LEU A 256 -4.70 23.08 2.34
C LEU A 256 -5.21 24.41 2.94
N GLY A 257 -4.64 25.53 2.49
CA GLY A 257 -5.10 26.90 2.77
C GLY A 257 -4.07 27.76 3.52
N GLN A 258 -4.34 29.08 3.66
CA GLN A 258 -3.50 29.95 4.50
C GLN A 258 -3.65 29.56 5.98
N PRO A 259 -2.57 29.62 6.79
CA PRO A 259 -2.70 29.51 8.24
C PRO A 259 -3.74 30.54 8.69
N ALA A 260 -4.62 30.16 9.61
CA ALA A 260 -5.50 31.15 10.20
C ALA A 260 -4.54 32.09 10.92
N VAL A 261 -4.56 33.35 10.54
CA VAL A 261 -4.16 34.39 11.49
C VAL A 261 -5.07 34.13 12.68
N ALA A 262 -4.53 33.54 13.75
CA ALA A 262 -5.25 33.51 15.00
C ALA A 262 -5.61 34.97 15.27
N PRO A 263 -6.88 35.33 15.49
CA PRO A 263 -7.18 36.69 15.90
C PRO A 263 -6.31 36.96 17.14
N GLU A 264 -5.54 38.05 17.08
CA GLU A 264 -4.86 38.60 18.26
C GLU A 264 -5.84 38.53 19.44
N PRO A 265 -5.45 37.97 20.60
CA PRO A 265 -6.37 37.81 21.71
C PRO A 265 -6.81 39.20 22.20
N THR A 266 -7.92 39.70 21.68
CA THR A 266 -8.55 40.93 22.15
C THR A 266 -9.37 40.59 23.38
N GLY A 267 -8.72 40.64 24.53
CA GLY A 267 -9.38 40.72 25.84
C GLY A 267 -9.51 39.41 26.62
N PRO A 268 -9.79 39.51 27.93
CA PRO A 268 -9.83 38.36 28.84
C PRO A 268 -10.97 37.41 28.47
N VAL A 269 -10.63 36.13 28.39
CA VAL A 269 -11.54 35.01 28.12
C VAL A 269 -12.59 34.91 29.23
N GLN A 270 -13.85 35.17 28.91
CA GLN A 270 -14.98 34.67 29.69
C GLN A 270 -15.47 33.39 29.02
N GLU A 271 -15.47 32.28 29.77
CA GLU A 271 -16.03 31.00 29.32
C GLU A 271 -17.56 31.13 29.24
N PRO A 272 -18.20 30.84 28.08
CA PRO A 272 -19.66 30.86 28.01
C PRO A 272 -20.23 29.52 28.49
N GLU A 273 -21.12 29.63 29.48
CA GLU A 273 -21.99 28.57 29.98
C GLU A 273 -22.98 28.15 28.88
N LEU A 274 -23.01 26.86 28.55
CA LEU A 274 -23.76 26.32 27.41
C LEU A 274 -25.21 25.98 27.83
N GLU A 275 -26.16 26.89 27.65
CA GLU A 275 -27.59 26.56 27.70
C GLU A 275 -28.08 26.13 26.29
N LEU A 276 -28.65 24.93 26.22
CA LEU A 276 -29.23 24.32 25.01
C LEU A 276 -30.73 24.64 24.94
N GLU A 277 -31.18 25.32 23.89
CA GLU A 277 -32.61 25.41 23.53
C GLU A 277 -32.84 25.08 22.04
N PRO A 278 -33.99 24.46 21.68
CA PRO A 278 -34.17 23.72 20.44
C PRO A 278 -34.68 24.55 19.24
N ALA A 279 -34.50 23.98 18.06
CA ALA A 279 -34.72 24.57 16.75
C ALA A 279 -36.18 24.99 16.44
N ALA A 280 -36.33 26.13 15.76
CA ALA A 280 -37.53 26.50 15.01
C ALA A 280 -37.15 27.03 13.61
N ALA A 281 -37.97 26.66 12.63
CA ALA A 281 -37.74 26.79 11.20
C ALA A 281 -38.28 28.10 10.58
N ALA A 282 -37.82 28.31 9.34
CA ALA A 282 -38.45 28.97 8.20
C ALA A 282 -38.25 30.49 7.99
N ALA A 283 -37.68 30.82 6.83
CA ALA A 283 -38.32 31.56 5.72
C ALA A 283 -37.40 32.57 5.00
N ALA A 284 -37.16 32.27 3.72
CA ALA A 284 -37.09 33.11 2.52
C ALA A 284 -36.56 34.57 2.58
N ALA A 285 -35.61 34.87 1.67
CA ALA A 285 -35.61 36.12 0.90
C ALA A 285 -34.82 35.93 -0.42
N GLU A 286 -35.34 36.57 -1.47
CA GLU A 286 -35.01 36.47 -2.89
C GLU A 286 -33.83 37.36 -3.34
N GLY A 287 -33.24 37.00 -4.48
CA GLY A 287 -32.89 37.93 -5.58
C GLY A 287 -31.57 38.72 -5.54
N CYS A 288 -30.72 38.55 -6.57
CA CYS A 288 -30.33 39.62 -7.52
C CYS A 288 -29.42 39.10 -8.65
N GLU A 289 -29.54 39.72 -9.83
CA GLU A 289 -28.97 39.35 -11.13
C GLU A 289 -27.49 39.73 -11.36
N ALA A 290 -26.88 38.97 -12.30
CA ALA A 290 -25.94 39.31 -13.37
C ALA A 290 -24.87 40.41 -13.22
N CYS A 291 -23.63 40.04 -13.59
CA CYS A 291 -22.73 40.87 -14.41
C CYS A 291 -21.79 39.99 -15.25
N VAL A 292 -21.86 40.18 -16.56
CA VAL A 292 -20.97 39.62 -17.60
C VAL A 292 -19.73 40.49 -17.74
N SER A 293 -18.54 39.88 -17.89
CA SER A 293 -17.49 40.42 -18.76
C SER A 293 -16.43 39.36 -19.11
N THR A 294 -16.22 39.17 -20.41
CA THR A 294 -15.03 38.52 -21.01
C THR A 294 -13.95 39.58 -21.27
N PRO A 295 -12.67 39.19 -21.36
CA PRO A 295 -12.05 39.20 -22.69
C PRO A 295 -11.16 37.98 -22.99
N GLY A 296 -11.13 37.59 -24.27
CA GLY A 296 -10.33 36.48 -24.79
C GLY A 296 -8.85 36.81 -25.00
N GLY A 297 -8.05 35.76 -25.24
CA GLY A 297 -6.64 35.89 -25.61
C GLY A 297 -5.82 34.60 -25.50
N GLY A 298 -6.15 33.58 -26.30
CA GLY A 298 -5.23 32.59 -26.86
C GLY A 298 -4.25 31.81 -25.95
N VAL A 299 -4.66 30.60 -25.52
CA VAL A 299 -3.76 29.45 -25.31
C VAL A 299 -4.48 28.21 -25.86
N ARG A 300 -3.82 27.44 -26.74
CA ARG A 300 -4.37 26.19 -27.28
C ARG A 300 -4.36 25.12 -26.18
N PRO A 301 -5.47 24.41 -25.90
CA PRO A 301 -5.46 23.33 -24.94
C PRO A 301 -4.85 22.05 -25.55
N PHE A 302 -4.00 21.39 -24.77
CA PHE A 302 -3.64 19.98 -24.92
C PHE A 302 -4.90 19.13 -24.69
N GLY A 303 -5.20 18.22 -25.61
CA GLY A 303 -6.37 17.34 -25.52
C GLY A 303 -7.10 17.13 -26.85
N GLY A 304 -6.36 16.96 -27.95
CA GLY A 304 -6.97 16.61 -29.24
C GLY A 304 -7.44 15.16 -29.23
N ASP A 305 -8.76 14.99 -29.20
CA ASP A 305 -9.48 13.72 -29.38
C ASP A 305 -8.91 12.88 -30.52
N THR A 306 -8.43 11.68 -30.17
CA THR A 306 -8.25 10.57 -31.10
C THR A 306 -8.80 9.30 -30.48
N ALA A 307 -10.12 9.12 -30.51
CA ALA A 307 -10.71 7.79 -30.32
C ALA A 307 -12.08 7.70 -31.02
N ALA A 308 -12.10 7.92 -32.33
CA ALA A 308 -13.12 7.31 -33.17
C ALA A 308 -12.63 5.92 -33.61
N GLN A 309 -13.54 4.94 -33.50
CA GLN A 309 -13.56 3.61 -34.12
C GLN A 309 -12.99 2.42 -33.32
N TYR A 310 -13.69 1.95 -32.28
CA TYR A 310 -13.73 0.52 -31.93
C TYR A 310 -15.11 0.10 -31.37
N PRO A 311 -15.66 -1.07 -31.76
CA PRO A 311 -17.01 -1.49 -31.37
C PRO A 311 -17.08 -1.80 -29.85
N PRO A 312 -17.94 -1.13 -29.07
CA PRO A 312 -17.97 -1.17 -27.60
C PRO A 312 -18.30 -2.53 -26.96
N GLN A 313 -18.96 -3.44 -27.68
CA GLN A 313 -19.63 -4.62 -27.11
C GLN A 313 -18.67 -5.77 -26.72
N GLN A 314 -17.58 -5.97 -27.45
CA GLN A 314 -16.73 -7.17 -27.27
C GLN A 314 -15.92 -7.16 -25.96
N VAL A 315 -15.49 -5.98 -25.50
CA VAL A 315 -14.72 -5.82 -24.25
C VAL A 315 -15.63 -5.98 -23.02
N GLU A 316 -16.86 -5.47 -23.11
CA GLU A 316 -17.86 -5.56 -22.05
C GLU A 316 -18.34 -7.01 -21.86
N GLU A 317 -18.59 -7.73 -22.96
CA GLU A 317 -18.94 -9.15 -22.93
C GLU A 317 -17.83 -10.01 -22.32
N HIS A 318 -16.56 -9.76 -22.66
CA HIS A 318 -15.44 -10.53 -22.14
C HIS A 318 -15.24 -10.34 -20.63
N ALA A 319 -15.28 -9.09 -20.13
CA ALA A 319 -15.16 -8.80 -18.71
C ALA A 319 -16.34 -9.38 -17.89
N VAL A 320 -17.57 -9.28 -18.41
CA VAL A 320 -18.76 -9.88 -17.80
C VAL A 320 -18.67 -11.41 -17.80
N GLN A 321 -18.15 -12.01 -18.86
CA GLN A 321 -17.98 -13.46 -18.97
C GLN A 321 -16.90 -13.98 -18.01
N LEU A 322 -15.78 -13.26 -17.85
CA LEU A 322 -14.77 -13.53 -16.83
C LEU A 322 -15.38 -13.46 -15.42
N LEU A 323 -16.11 -12.39 -15.11
CA LEU A 323 -16.80 -12.23 -13.81
C LEU A 323 -17.77 -13.39 -13.52
N ARG A 324 -18.51 -13.87 -14.51
CA ARG A 324 -19.40 -15.04 -14.39
C ARG A 324 -18.62 -16.34 -14.17
N GLN A 325 -17.59 -16.60 -14.97
CA GLN A 325 -16.74 -17.78 -14.84
C GLN A 325 -16.08 -17.87 -13.45
N TYR A 326 -15.54 -16.75 -12.96
CA TYR A 326 -15.00 -16.66 -11.59
C TYR A 326 -16.09 -16.82 -10.52
N GLY A 327 -17.28 -16.26 -10.73
CA GLY A 327 -18.44 -16.45 -9.87
C GLY A 327 -18.84 -17.92 -9.73
N GLU A 328 -18.94 -18.64 -10.84
CA GLU A 328 -19.31 -20.06 -10.89
C GLU A 328 -18.25 -20.98 -10.31
N ALA A 329 -16.96 -20.75 -10.63
CA ALA A 329 -15.85 -21.50 -10.05
C ALA A 329 -15.84 -21.39 -8.52
N MET A 330 -16.11 -20.19 -7.99
CA MET A 330 -16.16 -19.96 -6.55
C MET A 330 -17.43 -20.52 -5.90
N ALA A 331 -18.57 -20.50 -6.59
CA ALA A 331 -19.78 -21.17 -6.08
C ALA A 331 -19.55 -22.68 -5.88
N ARG A 332 -18.84 -23.34 -6.82
CA ARG A 332 -18.46 -24.76 -6.71
C ARG A 332 -17.48 -25.01 -5.56
N LEU A 333 -16.51 -24.12 -5.37
CA LEU A 333 -15.53 -24.24 -4.29
C LEU A 333 -16.15 -23.98 -2.90
N CYS A 334 -17.03 -22.99 -2.78
CA CYS A 334 -17.78 -22.72 -1.55
C CYS A 334 -18.75 -23.86 -1.21
N ALA A 335 -19.34 -24.52 -2.21
CA ALA A 335 -20.17 -25.71 -2.00
C ALA A 335 -19.35 -26.90 -1.47
N GLY A 336 -18.10 -27.08 -1.93
CA GLY A 336 -17.19 -28.11 -1.40
C GLY A 336 -16.77 -27.89 0.06
N VAL A 337 -16.63 -26.62 0.47
CA VAL A 337 -16.36 -26.27 1.89
C VAL A 337 -17.60 -26.50 2.77
N ALA A 338 -18.81 -26.34 2.22
CA ALA A 338 -20.05 -26.63 2.97
C ALA A 338 -20.24 -28.14 3.22
N GLU A 339 -19.80 -29.01 2.31
CA GLU A 339 -19.86 -30.47 2.50
C GLU A 339 -18.85 -31.00 3.53
N GLU A 340 -17.64 -30.43 3.62
CA GLU A 340 -16.66 -30.80 4.66
C GLU A 340 -17.08 -30.34 6.07
N VAL A 341 -17.86 -29.26 6.19
CA VAL A 341 -18.35 -28.74 7.47
C VAL A 341 -19.67 -29.39 7.91
N ALA A 342 -20.40 -30.04 6.99
CA ALA A 342 -21.71 -30.64 7.23
C ALA A 342 -21.68 -32.14 7.63
N ALA A 343 -20.51 -32.75 7.90
CA ALA A 343 -20.46 -34.09 8.48
C ALA A 343 -20.76 -34.03 9.99
N PRO A 344 -21.91 -34.53 10.48
CA PRO A 344 -22.23 -34.49 11.90
C PRO A 344 -21.50 -35.64 12.60
N GLY A 345 -20.67 -35.30 13.59
CA GLY A 345 -20.13 -36.27 14.54
C GLY A 345 -21.25 -36.93 15.33
N ASN A 346 -21.57 -38.18 15.00
CA ASN A 346 -22.37 -39.06 15.85
C ASN A 346 -21.45 -40.14 16.43
N GLY A 347 -20.83 -39.81 17.58
CA GLY A 347 -20.15 -40.78 18.42
C GLY A 347 -21.15 -41.52 19.31
N ARG A 348 -21.56 -42.72 18.88
CA ARG A 348 -21.91 -43.81 19.81
C ARG A 348 -20.92 -44.95 19.58
N LYS A 349 -20.21 -45.33 20.64
CA LYS A 349 -19.42 -46.57 20.71
C LYS A 349 -20.37 -47.75 20.71
N GLU A 350 -20.10 -48.77 19.89
CA GLU A 350 -20.07 -50.18 20.29
C GLU A 350 -19.43 -51.05 19.20
N GLU A 351 -18.99 -52.23 19.60
CA GLU A 351 -17.87 -53.02 19.07
C GLU A 351 -18.19 -53.90 17.85
N GLY A 352 -17.12 -54.26 17.10
CA GLY A 352 -17.00 -55.58 16.48
C GLY A 352 -17.02 -55.64 14.95
N GLY A 353 -15.92 -56.14 14.34
CA GLY A 353 -15.99 -56.81 13.03
C GLY A 353 -14.88 -56.52 12.02
N ALA A 354 -13.82 -57.32 12.08
CA ALA A 354 -12.96 -57.84 11.00
C ALA A 354 -12.53 -56.97 9.80
N ALA A 355 -11.20 -56.85 9.63
CA ALA A 355 -10.50 -56.47 8.39
C ALA A 355 -10.63 -57.55 7.28
N PRO A 356 -10.23 -57.24 6.03
CA PRO A 356 -8.84 -57.51 5.66
C PRO A 356 -8.15 -56.40 4.82
N ALA A 357 -6.82 -56.34 4.95
CA ALA A 357 -5.85 -55.50 4.23
C ALA A 357 -5.26 -56.27 3.01
N PRO A 358 -4.12 -55.90 2.37
CA PRO A 358 -3.34 -54.64 2.29
C PRO A 358 -2.85 -54.32 0.84
N LEU A 359 -1.94 -53.33 0.67
CA LEU A 359 -0.72 -53.33 -0.21
C LEU A 359 -0.05 -51.93 -0.11
N SER A 360 0.92 -51.68 0.79
CA SER A 360 2.40 -51.82 0.68
C SER A 360 3.01 -51.03 -0.51
N LEU A 361 3.84 -50.01 -0.34
CA LEU A 361 5.32 -49.96 -0.11
C LEU A 361 5.72 -48.49 -0.43
N SER A 362 6.78 -47.82 0.01
CA SER A 362 7.99 -48.08 0.81
C SER A 362 8.67 -46.71 0.96
N ALA A 363 9.19 -46.39 2.16
CA ALA A 363 10.10 -45.25 2.36
C ALA A 363 11.34 -45.70 3.13
N ALA A 364 12.46 -45.04 2.79
CA ALA A 364 13.79 -45.03 3.40
C ALA A 364 14.79 -46.13 2.96
N PRO A 365 16.08 -45.76 2.94
CA PRO A 365 16.87 -46.05 4.14
C PRO A 365 17.61 -44.84 4.74
N THR A 366 17.81 -44.95 6.05
CA THR A 366 18.60 -44.12 6.96
C THR A 366 20.03 -44.66 7.13
N ARG A 367 20.98 -43.78 7.51
CA ARG A 367 22.10 -43.92 8.48
C ARG A 367 23.21 -42.89 8.15
N ARG A 368 23.96 -42.26 9.07
CA ARG A 368 24.11 -42.37 10.54
C ARG A 368 24.91 -41.15 11.07
N GLU A 369 24.50 -40.66 12.23
CA GLU A 369 25.23 -40.19 13.44
C GLU A 369 26.57 -39.43 13.44
N GLY A 370 26.59 -38.41 14.32
CA GLY A 370 27.72 -37.75 14.98
C GLY A 370 27.42 -36.25 15.10
N GLY A 371 27.02 -35.63 16.22
CA GLY A 371 27.39 -35.82 17.63
C GLY A 371 28.22 -34.59 18.06
N GLY A 372 27.62 -33.58 18.70
CA GLY A 372 28.35 -32.42 19.22
C GLY A 372 27.46 -31.27 19.70
N LEU A 373 27.36 -31.12 21.03
CA LEU A 373 26.70 -30.05 21.78
C LEU A 373 27.23 -28.63 21.43
N LEU A 374 26.36 -27.62 21.41
CA LEU A 374 26.37 -26.51 22.40
C LEU A 374 25.22 -25.50 22.22
N ARG A 375 24.48 -25.30 23.32
CA ARG A 375 23.86 -24.06 23.84
C ARG A 375 22.85 -23.26 23.00
N THR A 376 21.59 -23.56 23.29
CA THR A 376 20.55 -22.65 23.79
C THR A 376 20.93 -21.18 24.04
N MET A 377 20.23 -20.25 23.41
CA MET A 377 19.78 -19.01 24.06
C MET A 377 18.30 -18.79 23.78
N LEU A 378 17.55 -18.79 24.88
CA LEU A 378 16.15 -18.47 24.98
C LEU A 378 15.95 -16.95 25.02
N CYS A 379 14.92 -16.53 24.30
CA CYS A 379 13.92 -15.53 24.66
C CYS A 379 13.96 -14.96 26.09
N GLY A 380 13.86 -13.62 26.21
CA GLY A 380 13.32 -12.90 27.37
C GLY A 380 12.84 -11.53 26.87
N CYS A 381 11.53 -11.26 26.71
CA CYS A 381 10.44 -11.08 27.69
C CYS A 381 10.16 -9.60 28.00
N PHE A 382 8.87 -9.27 27.89
CA PHE A 382 8.16 -8.04 28.22
C PHE A 382 8.43 -7.46 29.64
N GLY A 383 8.45 -6.14 29.74
CA GLY A 383 7.45 -5.32 30.47
C GLY A 383 7.38 -5.24 32.01
N ARG A 384 7.39 -3.97 32.48
CA ARG A 384 6.74 -3.36 33.69
C ARG A 384 7.47 -3.44 35.06
N PRO A 385 7.13 -2.61 36.09
CA PRO A 385 6.05 -1.60 36.22
C PRO A 385 6.47 -0.21 36.80
N ALA A 386 5.47 0.68 36.89
CA ALA A 386 5.46 1.88 37.71
C ALA A 386 5.81 1.61 39.19
N GLY A 387 6.48 2.57 39.82
CA GLY A 387 6.72 2.61 41.26
C GLY A 387 6.79 4.06 41.75
N CYS A 388 5.82 4.45 42.56
CA CYS A 388 5.82 5.68 43.34
C CYS A 388 7.08 5.77 44.21
N GLY A 389 7.80 6.89 44.15
CA GLY A 389 8.84 7.22 45.12
C GLY A 389 8.20 7.89 46.36
N PRO A 390 8.62 7.54 47.59
CA PRO A 390 8.28 8.33 48.77
C PRO A 390 9.26 9.51 48.88
N ALA A 391 8.73 10.68 49.28
CA ALA A 391 9.55 11.76 49.81
C ALA A 391 10.24 11.32 51.12
N PRO A 392 11.42 11.86 51.42
CA PRO A 392 11.54 12.53 52.72
C PRO A 392 12.40 13.80 52.74
N ALA A 393 11.94 14.70 53.63
CA ALA A 393 12.60 15.79 54.37
C ALA A 393 13.21 16.97 53.59
#